data_AF-A0A9D4F3R5-F1
#
_entry.id   AF-A0A9D4F3R5-F1
#
_cell.length_a   1.000
_cell.length_b   1.000
_cell.length_c   1.000
_cell.angle_alpha   90.00
_cell.angle_beta   90.00
_cell.angle_gamma   90.00
#
_symmetry.space_group_name_H-M   'P 1'
#
loop_
_entity.id
_entity.type
_entity.pdbx_description
1 polymer ?
#
loop_
_entity_poly.entity_id
_entity_poly.type
_entity_poly.pdbx_seq_one_letter_code
_entity_poly.pdbx_strand_id
1 'polypeptide(L)'
;MQSGPNEGRGKRILSKNDLDIRQRSHREHPEGHAVVLTSYTNKCLVLMNSWGTDWADNGFFRVESADVLGLEFMDVYWTESDLLLSERNYFKVHGSEVAKTLISKLRGLQMQTYECPRCIMTSPINTFTGTLSRATCPQCHQMFTCCEAGNILAMNIYLMSIATSHQEDITDQRHGELNI
;
A
#
# COMPACT_ATOMS: atom_id res chain seq x y z
N MET A 1 -47.84 -12.15 -9.85
CA MET A 1 -47.76 -10.97 -10.76
C MET A 1 -48.08 -9.75 -9.90
N GLN A 2 -47.25 -8.75 -9.69
CA GLN A 2 -46.02 -8.33 -10.36
C GLN A 2 -45.02 -7.86 -9.29
N SER A 3 -43.81 -8.42 -9.32
CA SER A 3 -42.66 -7.89 -8.61
C SER A 3 -42.14 -6.71 -9.43
N GLY A 4 -42.32 -5.49 -8.95
CA GLY A 4 -41.64 -4.33 -9.53
C GLY A 4 -40.12 -4.43 -9.28
N PRO A 5 -39.28 -3.94 -10.19
CA PRO A 5 -37.83 -3.95 -10.00
C PRO A 5 -37.49 -3.01 -8.85
N ASN A 6 -36.79 -3.55 -7.86
CA ASN A 6 -36.35 -2.83 -6.66
C ASN A 6 -35.14 -1.96 -7.04
N GLU A 7 -35.38 -0.83 -7.68
CA GLU A 7 -34.40 0.25 -7.83
C GLU A 7 -34.13 0.85 -6.44
N GLY A 8 -32.91 0.68 -5.90
CA GLY A 8 -32.49 1.47 -4.74
C GLY A 8 -31.47 0.91 -3.73
N ARG A 9 -30.90 -0.31 -3.88
CA ARG A 9 -29.85 -0.77 -2.94
C ARG A 9 -28.47 -0.24 -3.33
N GLY A 10 -28.23 1.03 -3.03
CA GLY A 10 -26.90 1.64 -3.12
C GLY A 10 -25.88 0.90 -2.25
N LYS A 11 -24.64 0.86 -2.73
CA LYS A 11 -23.44 0.31 -2.07
C LYS A 11 -23.21 0.98 -0.71
N ARG A 12 -23.87 0.45 0.33
CA ARG A 12 -23.89 1.02 1.69
C ARG A 12 -22.52 0.88 2.36
N ILE A 13 -22.11 1.93 3.05
CA ILE A 13 -20.93 1.93 3.93
C ILE A 13 -21.42 1.57 5.34
N LEU A 14 -20.84 0.54 5.95
CA LEU A 14 -21.22 0.08 7.29
C LEU A 14 -20.57 0.96 8.36
N SER A 15 -21.38 1.38 9.31
CA SER A 15 -21.01 2.15 10.51
C SER A 15 -20.95 1.24 11.74
N LYS A 16 -20.48 1.77 12.88
CA LYS A 16 -20.53 1.06 14.18
C LYS A 16 -21.94 0.60 14.55
N ASN A 17 -22.95 1.41 14.25
CA ASN A 17 -24.35 1.09 14.57
C ASN A 17 -24.85 -0.12 13.76
N ASP A 18 -24.34 -0.29 12.53
CA ASP A 18 -24.71 -1.43 11.68
C ASP A 18 -24.11 -2.76 12.17
N LEU A 19 -23.08 -2.69 13.01
CA LEU A 19 -22.27 -3.83 13.44
C LEU A 19 -22.32 -4.06 14.95
N ASP A 20 -23.24 -3.40 15.67
CA ASP A 20 -23.39 -3.53 17.12
C ASP A 20 -23.76 -4.97 17.51
N ILE A 21 -22.76 -5.70 18.02
CA ILE A 21 -22.88 -7.10 18.43
C ILE A 21 -23.87 -7.26 19.60
N ARG A 22 -24.11 -6.21 20.39
CA ARG A 22 -25.10 -6.23 21.49
C ARG A 22 -26.53 -6.39 20.98
N GLN A 23 -26.76 -6.10 19.70
CA GLN A 23 -28.06 -6.27 19.04
C GLN A 23 -28.21 -7.66 18.39
N ARG A 24 -27.17 -8.51 18.43
CA ARG A 24 -27.24 -9.87 17.87
C ARG A 24 -27.84 -10.82 18.91
N SER A 25 -28.78 -11.67 18.48
CA SER A 25 -29.34 -12.71 19.33
C SER A 25 -28.24 -13.64 19.82
N HIS A 26 -28.05 -13.71 21.14
CA HIS A 26 -27.07 -14.58 21.80
C HIS A 26 -27.07 -16.00 21.20
N ARG A 27 -25.97 -16.33 20.51
CA ARG A 27 -25.37 -17.67 20.32
C ARG A 27 -24.48 -17.61 19.09
N GLU A 28 -23.23 -17.22 19.30
CA GLU A 28 -22.08 -17.69 18.51
C GLU A 28 -20.85 -16.99 19.08
N HIS A 29 -19.81 -17.76 19.38
CA HIS A 29 -18.50 -17.20 19.64
C HIS A 29 -17.99 -16.67 18.30
N PRO A 30 -17.79 -15.35 18.12
CA PRO A 30 -17.27 -14.85 16.86
C PRO A 30 -15.84 -15.35 16.71
N GLU A 31 -15.62 -16.26 15.77
CA GLU A 31 -14.27 -16.58 15.30
C GLU A 31 -13.72 -15.38 14.53
N GLY A 32 -12.43 -15.09 14.71
CA GLY A 32 -11.76 -14.05 13.92
C GLY A 32 -11.77 -14.45 12.44
N HIS A 33 -12.06 -13.49 11.55
CA HIS A 33 -12.09 -13.71 10.11
C HIS A 33 -11.16 -12.74 9.40
N ALA A 34 -10.23 -13.27 8.61
CA ALA A 34 -9.31 -12.46 7.82
C ALA A 34 -9.99 -11.98 6.53
N VAL A 35 -9.84 -10.69 6.24
CA VAL A 35 -10.35 -10.04 5.02
C VAL A 35 -9.25 -9.17 4.44
N VAL A 36 -9.28 -8.95 3.12
CA VAL A 36 -8.24 -8.17 2.43
C VAL A 36 -8.73 -6.75 2.22
N LEU A 37 -8.01 -5.75 2.73
CA LEU A 37 -8.23 -4.35 2.36
C LEU A 37 -7.73 -4.14 0.92
N THR A 38 -8.64 -3.86 -0.02
CA THR A 38 -8.30 -3.75 -1.44
C THR A 38 -8.21 -2.31 -1.93
N SER A 39 -8.94 -1.38 -1.30
CA SER A 39 -8.88 0.04 -1.60
C SER A 39 -9.48 0.89 -0.47
N TYR A 40 -9.27 2.20 -0.51
CA TYR A 40 -9.85 3.15 0.43
C TYR A 40 -10.14 4.49 -0.24
N THR A 41 -11.04 5.25 0.37
CA THR A 41 -11.35 6.65 0.06
C THR A 41 -11.32 7.45 1.35
N ASN A 42 -11.48 8.77 1.28
CA ASN A 42 -11.69 9.59 2.48
C ASN A 42 -13.00 9.31 3.23
N LYS A 43 -13.86 8.42 2.72
CA LYS A 43 -15.17 8.07 3.31
C LYS A 43 -15.26 6.62 3.80
N CYS A 44 -14.44 5.71 3.29
CA CYS A 44 -14.55 4.29 3.62
C CYS A 44 -13.33 3.47 3.22
N LEU A 45 -13.20 2.31 3.86
CA LEU A 45 -12.37 1.18 3.47
C LEU A 45 -13.20 0.20 2.64
N VAL A 46 -12.62 -0.40 1.60
CA VAL A 46 -13.23 -1.46 0.79
C VAL A 46 -12.49 -2.76 1.05
N LEU A 47 -13.21 -3.75 1.57
CA LEU A 47 -12.64 -5.03 1.97
C LEU A 47 -13.22 -6.16 1.11
N MET A 48 -12.36 -7.10 0.73
CA MET A 48 -12.70 -8.32 0.01
C MET A 48 -12.78 -9.48 0.99
N ASN A 49 -13.88 -10.23 0.93
CA ASN A 49 -14.08 -11.43 1.71
C ASN A 49 -13.75 -12.68 0.87
N SER A 50 -13.32 -13.75 1.54
CA SER A 50 -13.01 -15.05 0.93
C SER A 50 -14.25 -15.88 0.55
N TRP A 51 -15.46 -15.44 0.90
CA TRP A 51 -16.71 -16.17 0.62
C TRP A 51 -17.20 -16.12 -0.83
N GLY A 52 -16.44 -15.49 -1.74
CA GLY A 52 -16.73 -15.47 -3.17
C GLY A 52 -17.70 -14.36 -3.59
N THR A 53 -18.01 -14.31 -4.89
CA THR A 53 -18.74 -13.22 -5.53
C THR A 53 -20.23 -13.19 -5.21
N ASP A 54 -20.80 -14.29 -4.73
CA ASP A 54 -22.24 -14.39 -4.44
C ASP A 54 -22.61 -13.71 -3.12
N TRP A 55 -21.62 -13.23 -2.36
CA TRP A 55 -21.81 -12.56 -1.08
C TRP A 55 -21.66 -11.04 -1.19
N ALA A 56 -22.56 -10.28 -0.55
CA ALA A 56 -22.57 -8.81 -0.49
C ALA A 56 -22.44 -8.11 -1.86
N ASP A 57 -21.50 -7.15 -2.01
CA ASP A 57 -21.25 -6.41 -3.26
C ASP A 57 -20.16 -7.13 -4.07
N ASN A 58 -20.52 -8.28 -4.67
CA ASN A 58 -19.63 -9.13 -5.46
C ASN A 58 -18.39 -9.64 -4.70
N GLY A 59 -18.57 -10.03 -3.43
CA GLY A 59 -17.51 -10.45 -2.52
C GLY A 59 -16.88 -9.32 -1.72
N PHE A 60 -17.34 -8.07 -1.92
CA PHE A 60 -16.81 -6.89 -1.24
C PHE A 60 -17.83 -6.29 -0.27
N PHE A 61 -17.29 -5.60 0.73
CA PHE A 61 -18.06 -4.75 1.63
C PHE A 61 -17.26 -3.49 1.99
N ARG A 62 -17.97 -2.49 2.52
CA ARG A 62 -17.40 -1.17 2.82
C ARG A 62 -17.68 -0.80 4.26
N VAL A 63 -16.70 -0.22 4.94
CA VAL A 63 -16.85 0.29 6.31
C VAL A 63 -16.31 1.71 6.41
N GLU A 64 -16.87 2.53 7.30
CA GLU A 64 -16.46 3.94 7.42
C GLU A 64 -14.98 4.09 7.82
N SER A 65 -14.50 3.24 8.72
CA SER A 65 -13.13 3.26 9.24
C SER A 65 -12.74 1.92 9.88
N ALA A 66 -11.46 1.76 10.22
CA ALA A 66 -10.97 0.58 10.93
C ALA A 66 -11.65 0.39 12.32
N ASP A 67 -11.98 1.50 12.99
CA ASP A 67 -12.66 1.51 14.29
C ASP A 67 -14.04 0.85 14.26
N VAL A 68 -14.68 0.79 13.08
CA VAL A 68 -15.99 0.15 12.91
C VAL A 68 -15.92 -1.35 13.15
N LEU A 69 -14.84 -1.99 12.73
CA LEU A 69 -14.64 -3.43 12.80
C LEU A 69 -13.70 -3.86 13.93
N GLY A 70 -13.01 -2.91 14.57
CA GLY A 70 -11.95 -3.23 15.54
C GLY A 70 -10.83 -4.03 14.89
N LEU A 71 -10.44 -3.66 13.66
CA LEU A 71 -9.41 -4.39 12.90
C LEU A 71 -8.05 -4.29 13.57
N GLU A 72 -7.35 -5.42 13.59
CA GLU A 72 -5.90 -5.46 13.75
C GLU A 72 -5.28 -5.63 12.37
N PHE A 73 -4.35 -4.74 12.00
CA PHE A 73 -3.62 -4.85 10.74
C PHE A 73 -2.40 -5.73 10.94
N MET A 74 -2.27 -6.76 10.10
CA MET A 74 -1.08 -7.59 10.04
C MET A 74 -0.35 -7.28 8.73
N ASP A 75 0.93 -6.94 8.84
CA ASP A 75 1.78 -6.77 7.67
C ASP A 75 2.07 -8.14 7.06
N VAL A 76 1.57 -8.38 5.85
CA VAL A 76 1.93 -9.55 5.06
C VAL A 76 3.11 -9.16 4.17
N TYR A 77 4.28 -9.71 4.46
CA TYR A 77 5.49 -9.52 3.67
C TYR A 77 6.08 -10.86 3.27
N TRP A 78 6.77 -10.89 2.14
CA TRP A 78 7.41 -12.08 1.59
C TRP A 78 8.91 -11.79 1.56
N THR A 79 9.73 -12.80 1.82
CA THR A 79 11.19 -12.68 1.71
C THR A 79 11.63 -12.97 0.29
N GLU A 80 12.84 -12.53 -0.10
CA GLU A 80 13.38 -12.84 -1.43
C GLU A 80 13.51 -14.37 -1.66
N SER A 81 13.66 -15.16 -0.60
CA SER A 81 13.68 -16.62 -0.66
C SER A 81 12.32 -17.26 -0.96
N ASP A 82 11.21 -16.55 -0.72
CA ASP A 82 9.87 -17.02 -1.05
C ASP A 82 9.52 -16.83 -2.53
N LEU A 83 10.34 -16.04 -3.27
CA LEU A 83 10.10 -15.74 -4.68
C LEU A 83 10.58 -16.87 -5.60
N LEU A 84 9.77 -17.19 -6.59
CA LEU A 84 10.17 -18.04 -7.71
C LEU A 84 11.27 -17.35 -8.52
N LEU A 85 12.11 -18.16 -9.18
CA LEU A 85 13.17 -17.64 -10.06
C LEU A 85 12.60 -16.73 -11.17
N SER A 86 11.43 -17.07 -11.71
CA SER A 86 10.71 -16.26 -12.70
C SER A 86 10.32 -14.88 -12.17
N GLU A 87 9.88 -14.79 -10.92
CA GLU A 87 9.48 -13.53 -10.28
C GLU A 87 10.68 -12.63 -10.03
N ARG A 88 11.79 -13.21 -9.56
CA ARG A 88 13.07 -12.47 -9.40
C ARG A 88 13.57 -11.93 -10.74
N ASN A 89 13.50 -12.73 -11.80
CA ASN A 89 13.91 -12.29 -13.14
C ASN A 89 12.96 -11.22 -13.69
N TYR A 90 11.65 -11.36 -13.49
CA TYR A 90 10.68 -10.34 -13.87
C TYR A 90 10.96 -9.01 -13.16
N PHE A 91 11.24 -9.04 -11.85
CA PHE A 91 11.61 -7.85 -11.09
C PHE A 91 12.90 -7.19 -11.62
N LYS A 92 13.95 -7.98 -11.94
CA LYS A 92 15.19 -7.44 -12.52
C LYS A 92 14.96 -6.70 -13.84
N VAL A 93 14.06 -7.20 -14.69
CA VAL A 93 13.78 -6.61 -16.01
C VAL A 93 12.80 -5.44 -15.92
N HIS A 94 11.78 -5.55 -15.08
CA HIS A 94 10.63 -4.64 -15.09
C HIS A 94 10.52 -3.75 -13.84
N GLY A 95 11.35 -3.97 -12.82
CA GLY A 95 11.25 -3.30 -11.52
C GLY A 95 11.27 -1.78 -11.62
N SER A 96 12.17 -1.21 -12.43
CA SER A 96 12.20 0.24 -12.68
C SER A 96 10.92 0.79 -13.27
N GLU A 97 10.38 0.10 -14.28
CA GLU A 97 9.20 0.57 -15.00
C GLU A 97 7.96 0.48 -14.12
N VAL A 98 7.85 -0.60 -13.36
CA VAL A 98 6.81 -0.76 -12.33
C VAL A 98 6.96 0.33 -11.26
N ALA A 99 8.16 0.62 -10.77
CA ALA A 99 8.40 1.67 -9.79
C ALA A 99 8.02 3.06 -10.33
N LYS A 100 8.41 3.41 -11.56
CA LYS A 100 8.02 4.66 -12.24
C LYS A 100 6.52 4.77 -12.41
N THR A 101 5.87 3.68 -12.83
CA THR A 101 4.41 3.59 -12.93
C THR A 101 3.76 3.82 -11.57
N LEU A 102 4.25 3.19 -10.51
CA LEU A 102 3.74 3.37 -9.15
C LEU A 102 3.91 4.80 -8.66
N ILE A 103 5.09 5.41 -8.82
CA ILE A 103 5.34 6.82 -8.48
C ILE A 103 4.33 7.73 -9.19
N SER A 104 4.08 7.51 -10.49
CA SER A 104 3.15 8.34 -11.28
C SER A 104 1.69 8.22 -10.83
N LYS A 105 1.29 7.03 -10.35
CA LYS A 105 -0.06 6.74 -9.82
C LYS A 105 -0.23 7.27 -8.40
N LEU A 106 0.83 7.22 -7.60
CA LEU A 106 0.86 7.65 -6.21
C LEU A 106 1.20 9.15 -6.09
N ARG A 107 0.55 10.03 -6.87
CA ARG A 107 0.81 11.49 -6.77
C ARG A 107 0.59 12.05 -5.37
N GLY A 108 -0.41 11.52 -4.66
CA GLY A 108 -0.69 11.90 -3.28
C GLY A 108 0.48 11.64 -2.33
N LEU A 109 1.29 10.60 -2.59
CA LEU A 109 2.55 10.31 -1.88
C LEU A 109 3.61 11.36 -2.19
N GLN A 110 3.79 11.68 -3.47
CA GLN A 110 4.81 12.62 -3.96
C GLN A 110 4.59 14.07 -3.50
N MET A 111 3.37 14.40 -3.08
CA MET A 111 3.00 15.71 -2.53
C MET A 111 3.13 15.80 -1.01
N GLN A 112 3.46 14.70 -0.33
CA GLN A 112 3.61 14.72 1.14
C GLN A 112 4.90 15.40 1.57
N THR A 113 4.88 15.87 2.80
CA THR A 113 6.05 16.36 3.51
C THR A 113 6.39 15.44 4.67
N TYR A 114 7.65 15.43 5.06
CA TYR A 114 8.14 14.69 6.21
C TYR A 114 8.97 15.60 7.11
N GLU A 115 8.74 15.51 8.42
CA GLU A 115 9.50 16.24 9.43
C GLU A 115 10.73 15.43 9.85
N CYS A 116 11.92 16.01 9.68
CA CYS A 116 13.14 15.31 10.04
C CYS A 116 13.29 15.19 11.56
N PRO A 117 13.52 13.99 12.14
CA PRO A 117 13.69 13.82 13.58
C PRO A 117 15.02 14.38 14.12
N ARG A 118 15.92 14.83 13.23
CA ARG A 118 17.23 15.40 13.59
C ARG A 118 17.22 16.91 13.70
N CYS A 119 16.60 17.59 12.72
CA CYS A 119 16.57 19.06 12.68
C CYS A 119 15.18 19.67 12.80
N ILE A 120 14.12 18.83 12.89
CA ILE A 120 12.72 19.24 13.03
C ILE A 120 12.19 20.04 11.82
N MET A 121 12.99 20.19 10.77
CA MET A 121 12.54 20.84 9.55
C MET A 121 11.67 19.89 8.73
N THR A 122 10.53 20.41 8.29
CA THR A 122 9.65 19.76 7.33
C THR A 122 10.21 19.95 5.92
N SER A 123 10.25 18.88 5.12
CA SER A 123 10.69 18.94 3.72
C SER A 123 9.84 18.02 2.83
N PRO A 124 9.73 18.29 1.52
CA PRO A 124 9.02 17.41 0.60
C PRO A 124 9.61 16.02 0.58
N ILE A 125 8.78 14.98 0.60
CA ILE A 125 9.26 13.60 0.79
C ILE A 125 10.19 13.11 -0.33
N ASN A 126 10.00 13.64 -1.55
CA ASN A 126 10.79 13.34 -2.74
C ASN A 126 12.20 13.96 -2.74
N THR A 127 12.52 14.81 -1.75
CA THR A 127 13.85 15.41 -1.60
C THR A 127 14.75 14.62 -0.64
N PHE A 128 14.19 13.68 0.11
CA PHE A 128 14.96 12.78 0.96
C PHE A 128 15.59 11.67 0.12
N THR A 129 16.81 11.28 0.48
CA THR A 129 17.56 10.18 -0.16
C THR A 129 17.92 9.12 0.88
N GLY A 130 18.49 7.98 0.46
CA GLY A 130 18.99 6.96 1.39
C GLY A 130 18.64 5.53 0.97
N THR A 131 18.46 4.67 1.97
CA THR A 131 18.07 3.26 1.81
C THR A 131 16.72 2.99 2.47
N LEU A 132 16.16 1.79 2.28
CA LEU A 132 14.89 1.36 2.90
C LEU A 132 14.88 1.55 4.43
N SER A 133 16.04 1.41 5.09
CA SER A 133 16.17 1.51 6.54
C SER A 133 16.68 2.85 7.05
N ARG A 134 17.25 3.69 6.17
CA ARG A 134 17.88 4.95 6.56
C ARG A 134 17.58 6.06 5.58
N ALA A 135 17.05 7.16 6.09
CA ALA A 135 16.82 8.37 5.32
C ALA A 135 17.89 9.44 5.62
N THR A 136 18.25 10.21 4.59
CA THR A 136 19.12 11.37 4.66
C THR A 136 18.26 12.62 4.46
N CYS A 137 18.31 13.53 5.44
CA CYS A 137 17.57 14.79 5.36
C CYS A 137 18.18 15.76 4.34
N PRO A 138 17.40 16.40 3.46
CA PRO A 138 17.89 17.41 2.52
C PRO A 138 18.33 18.72 3.19
N GLN A 139 17.91 18.97 4.43
CA GLN A 139 18.21 20.22 5.15
C GLN A 139 19.49 20.07 5.99
N CYS A 140 19.50 19.12 6.92
CA CYS A 140 20.61 18.95 7.85
C CYS A 140 21.64 17.91 7.39
N HIS A 141 21.37 17.18 6.30
CA HIS A 141 22.24 16.13 5.74
C HIS A 141 22.54 14.98 6.71
N GLN A 142 21.86 14.93 7.86
CA GLN A 142 22.01 13.85 8.83
C GLN A 142 21.14 12.67 8.44
N MET A 143 21.65 11.47 8.74
CA MET A 143 20.93 10.23 8.56
C MET A 143 20.13 9.84 9.80
N PHE A 144 18.98 9.21 9.59
CA PHE A 144 18.15 8.65 10.65
C PHE A 144 17.43 7.39 10.17
N THR A 145 16.99 6.56 11.12
CA THR A 145 16.29 5.30 10.86
C THR A 145 14.83 5.58 10.49
N CYS A 146 14.30 4.89 9.47
CA CYS A 146 12.91 5.04 9.01
C CYS A 146 12.13 3.71 8.94
N CYS A 147 12.63 2.64 9.59
CA CYS A 147 12.13 1.26 9.52
C CYS A 147 10.76 0.98 10.19
N GLU A 148 9.98 2.00 10.52
CA GLU A 148 8.66 1.77 11.13
C GLU A 148 7.67 1.27 10.08
N ALA A 149 6.78 0.35 10.46
CA ALA A 149 5.73 -0.14 9.58
C ALA A 149 4.84 1.02 9.08
N GLY A 150 4.46 1.00 7.80
CA GLY A 150 3.68 2.09 7.19
C GLY A 150 4.45 3.40 6.99
N ASN A 151 5.79 3.42 7.14
CA ASN A 151 6.58 4.62 6.94
C ASN A 151 6.60 5.06 5.46
N ILE A 152 5.83 6.11 5.20
CA ILE A 152 5.65 6.72 3.88
C ILE A 152 6.95 7.25 3.27
N LEU A 153 7.91 7.67 4.11
CA LEU A 153 9.24 8.10 3.68
C LEU A 153 10.10 6.92 3.22
N ALA A 154 10.09 5.80 3.95
CA ALA A 154 10.81 4.59 3.57
C ALA A 154 10.30 4.05 2.22
N MET A 155 8.98 4.00 2.03
CA MET A 155 8.37 3.61 0.76
C MET A 155 8.79 4.54 -0.38
N ASN A 156 8.79 5.86 -0.16
CA ASN A 156 9.20 6.82 -1.19
C ASN A 156 10.68 6.64 -1.59
N ILE A 157 11.59 6.53 -0.61
CA ILE A 157 13.02 6.33 -0.87
C ILE A 157 13.26 5.05 -1.67
N TYR A 158 12.58 3.97 -1.31
CA TYR A 158 12.67 2.69 -2.02
C TYR A 158 12.23 2.82 -3.49
N LEU A 159 11.03 3.36 -3.73
CA LEU A 159 10.52 3.53 -5.09
C LEU A 159 11.44 4.42 -5.93
N MET A 160 11.94 5.52 -5.36
CA MET A 160 12.87 6.41 -6.03
C MET A 160 14.18 5.69 -6.38
N SER A 161 14.75 4.91 -5.46
CA SER A 161 16.00 4.17 -5.72
C SER A 161 15.89 3.18 -6.89
N ILE A 162 14.75 2.50 -7.03
CA ILE A 162 14.50 1.53 -8.12
C ILE A 162 14.19 2.26 -9.43
N ALA A 163 13.51 3.40 -9.36
CA ALA A 163 13.21 4.20 -10.53
C ALA A 163 14.48 4.83 -11.13
N THR A 164 15.50 5.14 -10.30
CA THR A 164 16.76 5.76 -10.74
C THR A 164 17.86 4.76 -11.08
N SER A 165 17.84 3.54 -10.52
CA SER A 165 18.93 2.55 -10.68
C SER A 165 19.16 2.08 -12.13
N HIS A 166 18.18 2.21 -13.02
CA HIS A 166 18.31 1.80 -14.43
C HIS A 166 18.83 2.90 -15.37
N GLN A 167 19.17 4.08 -14.85
CA GLN A 167 19.85 5.10 -15.65
C GLN A 167 21.35 4.77 -15.83
N GLU A 168 21.94 4.00 -14.91
CA GLU A 168 23.39 3.71 -14.89
C GLU A 168 23.76 2.41 -15.64
N ASP A 169 22.91 1.37 -15.64
CA ASP A 169 23.18 0.10 -16.33
C ASP A 169 23.17 0.20 -17.86
N ILE A 170 22.42 1.15 -18.44
CA ILE A 170 22.35 1.35 -19.91
C ILE A 170 23.59 2.09 -20.45
N THR A 171 24.34 2.78 -19.59
CA THR A 171 25.58 3.46 -19.98
C THR A 171 26.81 2.54 -19.96
N ASP A 172 26.79 1.48 -19.14
CA ASP A 172 27.90 0.53 -19.04
C ASP A 172 27.89 -0.50 -20.19
N GLN A 173 26.71 -0.88 -20.70
CA GLN A 173 26.60 -1.78 -21.86
C GLN A 173 27.06 -1.15 -23.20
N ARG A 174 27.24 0.17 -23.28
CA ARG A 174 27.71 0.83 -24.52
C ARG A 174 29.23 1.04 -24.60
N HIS A 175 29.97 0.76 -23.52
CA HIS A 175 31.44 0.83 -23.52
C HIS A 175 32.13 -0.54 -23.61
N GLY A 176 31.36 -1.65 -23.63
CA GLY A 176 31.88 -3.02 -23.73
C GLY A 176 32.01 -3.59 -25.16
N GLU A 177 31.47 -2.94 -26.18
CA GLU A 177 31.55 -3.38 -27.58
C GLU A 177 32.35 -2.38 -28.42
N LEU A 178 33.64 -2.27 -28.17
CA LEU A 178 34.67 -1.78 -29.10
C LEU A 178 36.02 -2.00 -28.41
N ASN A 179 36.50 -3.24 -28.42
CA ASN A 179 37.92 -3.57 -28.54
C ASN A 179 38.10 -5.09 -28.61
N ILE A 180 38.63 -5.51 -29.77
CA ILE A 180 39.15 -6.82 -30.22
C ILE A 180 38.13 -7.66 -31.00
#